data_AF-A0A9D5WLE6-F1
#
_entry.id   AF-A0A9D5WLE6-F1
#
_cell.length_a   1.000
_cell.length_b   1.000
_cell.length_c   1.000
_cell.angle_alpha   90.00
_cell.angle_beta   90.00
_cell.angle_gamma   90.00
#
_symmetry.space_group_name_H-M   'P 1'
#
loop_
_entity.id
_entity.type
_entity.pdbx_description
1 polymer ?
#
loop_
_entity_poly.entity_id
_entity_poly.type
_entity_poly.pdbx_seq_one_letter_code
_entity_poly.pdbx_strand_id
1 'polypeptide(L)'
;MKRTKIVATISDLRCDVEFIRPLVEAGVNVVRMNTAHMNFEGISRVINNTRAVSPNVAVLLDTKGPEVRTTVLEGDSEVKREFKAGDKVVFMANPEAKT
;
A
#
# COMPACT_ATOMS: atom_id res chain seq x y z
N MET A 1 0.20 11.49 -29.11
CA MET A 1 0.19 10.15 -28.48
C MET A 1 1.12 10.15 -27.27
N LYS A 2 0.60 9.82 -26.07
CA LYS A 2 1.40 9.76 -24.84
C LYS A 2 2.40 8.59 -24.90
N ARG A 3 3.69 8.87 -24.68
CA ARG A 3 4.75 7.85 -24.66
C ARG A 3 5.02 7.30 -23.26
N THR A 4 5.17 8.19 -22.27
CA THR A 4 5.40 7.82 -20.86
C THR A 4 4.17 7.16 -20.28
N LYS A 5 4.31 6.04 -19.58
CA LYS A 5 3.19 5.34 -18.92
C LYS A 5 2.96 5.89 -17.50
N ILE A 6 1.72 5.87 -17.03
CA ILE A 6 1.38 6.22 -15.64
C ILE A 6 1.11 4.94 -14.85
N VAL A 7 1.81 4.78 -13.74
CA VAL A 7 1.59 3.74 -12.74
C VAL A 7 0.90 4.37 -11.54
N ALA A 8 -0.25 3.84 -11.12
CA ALA A 8 -0.98 4.33 -9.96
C ALA A 8 -1.11 3.23 -8.90
N THR A 9 -0.82 3.55 -7.64
CA THR A 9 -1.05 2.62 -6.54
C THR A 9 -2.52 2.67 -6.13
N ILE A 10 -3.20 1.52 -6.15
CA ILE A 10 -4.61 1.41 -5.79
C ILE A 10 -4.73 0.62 -4.51
N SER A 11 -5.47 1.16 -3.53
CA SER A 11 -5.77 0.46 -2.28
C SER A 11 -6.96 -0.48 -2.47
N ASP A 12 -6.91 -1.64 -1.85
CA ASP A 12 -8.03 -2.56 -1.76
C ASP A 12 -9.23 -1.99 -0.99
N LEU A 13 -9.03 -0.97 -0.14
CA LEU A 13 -10.08 -0.21 0.53
C LEU A 13 -10.84 0.73 -0.41
N ARG A 14 -10.25 1.09 -1.56
CA ARG A 14 -10.84 2.00 -2.55
C ARG A 14 -10.44 1.57 -3.96
N CYS A 15 -11.14 0.55 -4.44
CA CYS A 15 -10.88 -0.10 -5.73
C CYS A 15 -12.15 -0.51 -6.47
N ASP A 16 -13.29 0.10 -6.13
CA ASP A 16 -14.53 -0.10 -6.86
C ASP A 16 -14.40 0.36 -8.32
N VAL A 17 -15.24 -0.23 -9.19
CA VAL A 17 -15.22 0.04 -10.64
C VAL A 17 -15.43 1.52 -10.94
N GLU A 18 -16.32 2.19 -10.19
CA GLU A 18 -16.62 3.61 -10.33
C GLU A 18 -15.45 4.51 -9.95
N PHE A 19 -14.62 4.08 -8.99
CA PHE A 19 -13.36 4.74 -8.66
C PHE A 19 -12.27 4.51 -9.73
N ILE A 20 -12.12 3.29 -10.24
CA ILE A 20 -11.03 2.93 -11.16
C ILE A 20 -11.27 3.52 -12.57
N ARG A 21 -12.51 3.52 -13.06
CA ARG A 21 -12.88 4.01 -14.40
C ARG A 21 -12.33 5.40 -14.74
N PRO A 22 -12.59 6.45 -13.96
CA PRO A 22 -12.07 7.79 -14.27
C PRO A 22 -10.54 7.86 -14.23
N LEU A 23 -9.87 7.01 -13.45
CA LEU A 23 -8.40 6.96 -13.43
C LEU A 23 -7.85 6.39 -14.75
N VAL A 24 -8.48 5.36 -15.28
CA VAL A 24 -8.11 4.77 -16.58
C VAL A 24 -8.38 5.75 -17.71
N GLU A 25 -9.53 6.44 -17.69
CA GLU A 25 -9.89 7.48 -18.66
C GLU A 25 -8.94 8.69 -18.59
N ALA A 26 -8.50 9.08 -17.39
CA ALA A 26 -7.46 10.10 -17.19
C ALA A 26 -6.06 9.63 -17.64
N GLY A 27 -5.89 8.34 -17.93
CA GLY A 27 -4.71 7.80 -18.59
C GLY A 27 -3.80 6.92 -17.72
N VAL A 28 -4.27 6.38 -16.60
CA VAL A 28 -3.54 5.32 -15.88
C VAL A 28 -3.33 4.12 -16.81
N ASN A 29 -2.11 3.58 -16.82
CA ASN A 29 -1.72 2.46 -17.67
C ASN A 29 -1.43 1.19 -16.86
N VAL A 30 -1.04 1.35 -15.60
CA VAL A 30 -0.69 0.25 -14.70
C VAL A 30 -1.30 0.51 -13.33
N VAL A 31 -1.97 -0.50 -12.78
CA VAL A 31 -2.38 -0.53 -11.38
C VAL A 31 -1.31 -1.27 -10.59
N ARG A 32 -0.70 -0.57 -9.61
CA ARG A 32 0.25 -1.11 -8.65
C ARG A 32 -0.46 -1.51 -7.37
N MET A 33 -0.21 -2.72 -6.89
CA MET A 33 -0.69 -3.25 -5.61
C MET A 33 0.50 -3.46 -4.69
N ASN A 34 0.50 -2.79 -3.53
CA ASN A 34 1.56 -2.91 -2.54
C ASN A 34 1.23 -4.01 -1.53
N THR A 35 1.92 -5.15 -1.65
CA THR A 35 1.68 -6.34 -0.81
C THR A 35 2.07 -6.15 0.65
N ALA A 36 2.82 -5.12 1.02
CA ALA A 36 3.11 -4.81 2.42
C ALA A 36 1.86 -4.42 3.22
N HIS A 37 0.75 -4.08 2.54
CA HIS A 37 -0.48 -3.57 3.14
C HIS A 37 -1.75 -4.29 2.66
N MET A 38 -1.62 -5.36 1.87
CA MET A 38 -2.77 -6.05 1.25
C MET A 38 -2.73 -7.54 1.51
N ASN A 39 -3.91 -8.13 1.69
CA ASN A 39 -4.09 -9.57 1.74
C ASN A 39 -4.54 -10.13 0.37
N PHE A 40 -4.65 -11.46 0.28
CA PHE A 40 -5.01 -12.13 -0.96
C PHE A 40 -6.40 -11.73 -1.51
N GLU A 41 -7.37 -11.54 -0.62
CA GLU A 41 -8.73 -11.12 -0.98
C GLU A 41 -8.74 -9.70 -1.56
N GLY A 42 -8.04 -8.76 -0.91
CA GLY A 42 -7.89 -7.39 -1.37
C GLY A 42 -7.22 -7.30 -2.74
N ILE A 43 -6.15 -8.08 -2.96
CA ILE A 43 -5.48 -8.18 -4.26
C ILE A 43 -6.45 -8.70 -5.33
N SER A 44 -7.18 -9.77 -5.04
CA SER A 44 -8.16 -10.36 -5.97
C SER A 44 -9.25 -9.35 -6.34
N ARG A 45 -9.75 -8.58 -5.37
CA ARG A 45 -10.74 -7.53 -5.58
C ARG A 45 -10.22 -6.43 -6.52
N VAL A 46 -9.00 -5.94 -6.29
CA VAL A 46 -8.36 -4.92 -7.16
C VAL A 46 -8.21 -5.45 -8.58
N ILE A 47 -7.75 -6.69 -8.77
CA ILE A 47 -7.57 -7.31 -10.09
C ILE A 47 -8.91 -7.40 -10.83
N ASN A 48 -9.92 -7.98 -10.18
CA ASN A 48 -11.24 -8.20 -10.80
C ASN A 48 -11.89 -6.88 -11.21
N ASN A 49 -11.86 -5.87 -10.34
CA ASN A 49 -12.45 -4.57 -10.64
C ASN A 49 -11.65 -3.82 -11.73
N THR A 50 -10.32 -3.92 -11.73
CA THR A 50 -9.48 -3.37 -12.80
C THR A 50 -9.82 -4.02 -14.15
N ARG A 51 -10.01 -5.34 -14.18
CA ARG A 51 -10.36 -6.09 -15.39
C ARG A 51 -11.77 -5.78 -15.90
N ALA A 52 -12.72 -5.53 -14.99
CA ALA A 52 -14.05 -5.06 -15.33
C ALA A 52 -14.04 -3.65 -15.98
N VAL A 53 -13.09 -2.79 -15.60
CA VAL A 53 -12.90 -1.48 -16.25
C VAL A 53 -12.18 -1.59 -17.58
N SER A 54 -11.05 -2.32 -17.63
CA SER A 54 -10.28 -2.48 -18.86
C SER A 54 -9.34 -3.69 -18.82
N PRO A 55 -9.35 -4.56 -19.85
CA PRO A 55 -8.37 -5.64 -19.98
C PRO A 55 -6.96 -5.12 -20.32
N ASN A 56 -6.83 -3.87 -20.79
CA ASN A 56 -5.57 -3.31 -21.28
C ASN A 56 -4.70 -2.65 -20.20
N VAL A 57 -5.25 -2.45 -19.00
CA VAL A 57 -4.50 -1.91 -17.85
C VAL A 57 -3.61 -3.01 -17.28
N ALA A 58 -2.30 -2.79 -17.26
CA ALA A 58 -1.39 -3.76 -16.66
C ALA A 58 -1.59 -3.79 -15.14
N VAL A 59 -1.35 -4.96 -14.54
CA VAL A 59 -1.37 -5.14 -13.09
C VAL A 59 0.05 -5.42 -12.64
N LEU A 60 0.53 -4.66 -11.66
CA LEU A 60 1.86 -4.76 -11.09
C LEU A 60 1.73 -5.12 -9.61
N LEU A 61 2.30 -6.27 -9.24
CA LEU A 61 2.40 -6.71 -7.86
C LEU A 61 3.75 -6.25 -7.30
N ASP A 62 3.71 -5.38 -6.29
CA ASP A 62 4.89 -4.86 -5.62
C ASP A 62 5.11 -5.62 -4.30
N THR A 63 6.24 -6.31 -4.22
CA THR A 63 6.59 -7.18 -3.10
C THR A 63 7.08 -6.37 -1.90
N LYS A 64 6.61 -6.70 -0.70
CA LYS A 64 7.07 -6.10 0.56
C LYS A 64 8.61 -6.06 0.69
N GLY A 65 9.29 -7.13 0.28
CA GLY A 65 10.72 -7.31 0.47
C GLY A 65 11.13 -7.46 1.95
N PRO A 66 12.42 -7.64 2.23
CA PRO A 66 12.96 -7.60 3.59
C PRO A 66 13.01 -6.16 4.09
N GLU A 67 12.31 -5.86 5.18
CA GLU A 67 12.29 -4.53 5.81
C GLU A 67 12.41 -4.65 7.34
N VAL A 68 12.99 -3.64 7.97
CA VAL A 68 13.05 -3.51 9.44
C VAL A 68 11.99 -2.50 9.87
N ARG A 69 11.05 -2.92 10.72
CA ARG A 69 10.00 -2.08 11.31
C ARG A 69 10.02 -2.19 12.83
N THR A 70 9.57 -1.15 13.52
CA THR A 70 9.37 -1.17 14.98
C THR A 70 8.11 -1.94 15.35
N THR A 71 8.03 -2.41 16.59
CA THR A 71 6.78 -3.00 17.12
C THR A 71 5.76 -1.91 17.41
N VAL A 72 4.52 -2.32 17.67
CA VAL A 72 3.42 -1.41 18.00
C VAL A 72 3.70 -0.75 19.35
N LEU A 73 3.43 0.56 19.45
CA LEU A 73 3.54 1.29 20.72
C LEU A 73 2.52 0.74 21.73
N GLU A 74 2.89 0.72 23.00
CA GLU A 74 1.93 0.40 24.06
C GLU A 74 0.86 1.50 24.19
N GLY A 75 -0.42 1.12 24.09
CA GLY A 75 -1.58 2.03 24.15
C GLY A 75 -2.44 1.99 22.89
N ASP A 76 -3.26 3.03 22.69
CA ASP A 76 -4.09 3.19 21.50
C ASP A 76 -3.26 3.44 20.24
N SER A 77 -3.83 3.12 19.08
CA SER A 77 -3.16 3.29 17.78
C SER A 77 -2.75 4.72 17.44
N GLU A 78 -3.29 5.72 18.16
CA GLU A 78 -2.94 7.13 18.00
C GLU A 78 -1.84 7.63 18.93
N VAL A 79 -1.37 6.78 19.86
CA VAL A 79 -0.29 7.16 20.78
C VAL A 79 0.98 7.47 19.99
N LYS A 80 1.55 8.65 20.23
CA LYS A 80 2.82 9.08 19.65
C LYS A 80 3.84 9.22 20.77
N ARG A 81 5.02 8.62 20.59
CA ARG A 81 6.17 8.92 21.44
C ARG A 81 6.89 10.14 20.90
N GLU A 82 7.09 11.11 21.77
CA GLU A 82 7.87 12.31 21.48
C GLU A 82 9.33 12.09 21.86
N PHE A 83 10.24 12.52 20.99
CA PHE A 83 11.67 12.51 21.22
C PHE A 83 12.23 13.92 21.06
N LYS A 84 13.25 14.26 21.85
CA LYS A 84 14.00 15.51 21.77
C LYS A 84 15.47 15.23 21.45
N ALA A 85 16.13 16.23 20.87
CA ALA A 85 17.56 16.15 20.63
C ALA A 85 18.30 15.93 21.97
N GLY A 86 19.15 14.91 22.03
CA GLY A 86 19.88 14.50 23.23
C GLY A 86 19.27 13.32 23.99
N ASP A 87 18.08 12.87 23.62
CA ASP A 87 17.47 11.68 24.21
C ASP A 87 18.29 10.42 23.93
N LYS A 88 18.41 9.55 24.94
CA LYS A 88 19.02 8.23 24.80
C LYS A 88 17.92 7.20 24.53
N VAL A 89 18.00 6.54 23.38
CA VAL A 89 17.05 5.51 22.95
C VAL A 89 17.77 4.17 22.84
N VAL A 90 17.17 3.12 23.39
CA VAL A 90 17.67 1.75 23.29
C VAL A 90 16.81 0.97 22.30
N PHE A 91 17.45 0.40 21.29
CA PHE A 91 16.80 -0.52 20.36
C PHE A 91 17.07 -1.96 20.81
N MET A 92 16.01 -2.77 20.89
CA MET A 92 16.10 -4.16 21.31
C MET A 92 15.39 -5.07 20.30
N ALA A 93 15.98 -6.22 20.00
CA ALA A 93 15.35 -7.26 19.22
C ALA A 93 14.39 -8.07 20.12
N ASN A 94 13.20 -7.53 20.35
CA ASN A 94 12.13 -8.21 21.08
C ASN A 94 10.81 -8.09 20.31
N PRO A 95 10.50 -9.03 19.40
CA PRO A 95 9.34 -8.93 18.51
C PRO A 95 8.00 -9.08 19.24
N GLU A 96 7.99 -9.64 20.45
CA GLU A 96 6.76 -9.83 21.24
C GLU A 96 6.46 -8.63 22.16
N ALA A 97 7.43 -7.74 22.38
CA ALA A 97 7.24 -6.55 23.18
C ALA A 97 6.54 -5.45 22.39
N LYS A 98 5.61 -4.75 23.07
CA LYS A 98 5.14 -3.44 22.62
C LYS A 98 6.21 -2.39 22.93
N THR A 99 6.42 -1.46 22.01
CA THR A 99 7.45 -0.42 22.16
C THR A 99 7.01 0.66 23.13
#